data_AF-A0A962NQ51-F1
#
_entry.id   AF-A0A962NQ51-F1
#
_cell.length_a   1.000
_cell.length_b   1.000
_cell.length_c   1.000
_cell.angle_alpha   90.00
_cell.angle_beta   90.00
_cell.angle_gamma   90.00
#
_symmetry.space_group_name_H-M   'P 1'
#
loop_
_entity.id
_entity.type
_entity.pdbx_description
1 polymer ?
#
loop_
_entity_poly.entity_id
_entity_poly.type
_entity_poly.pdbx_seq_one_letter_code
_entity_poly.pdbx_strand_id
1 'polypeptide(L)'
;DLGRLLRFLQHPVKGFFNARLGIYLREEEADEDEEPFTLDGREVWAIHQELIGRALAGEERSERELQTLFSARGQLPHGTLADASFQSLHKGVQDMLERLQAYQGSNIRPLAVQLACPLSAQRVVLLSAQVSRYRPGKGLLHFAAARMKPKHRLELWLEHLALCAAGLLAQEEDSVLICRDGSVRFAPLPAEEAVPLLARYLELYFEGLKRPLPLFPGVSYELALGADESALRKAQNLWFGNEFSPVTPECQDTYIAMMLRGLSGSPLEDEEHLALAKRVYEPLRQREEAW
;
A
#
# COMPACT_ATOMS: atom_id res chain seq x y z
N ASP A 1 -7.60 -12.60 -11.35
CA ASP A 1 -7.82 -12.05 -10.00
C ASP A 1 -6.88 -10.87 -9.76
N LEU A 2 -7.43 -9.68 -9.50
CA LEU A 2 -6.71 -8.44 -9.22
C LEU A 2 -5.87 -8.54 -7.94
N GLY A 3 -6.35 -9.27 -6.92
CA GLY A 3 -5.59 -9.47 -5.69
C GLY A 3 -4.25 -10.16 -5.93
N ARG A 4 -4.18 -11.07 -6.91
CA ARG A 4 -2.93 -11.72 -7.33
C ARG A 4 -1.98 -10.76 -8.04
N LEU A 5 -2.50 -9.88 -8.90
CA LEU A 5 -1.72 -8.84 -9.56
C LEU A 5 -1.12 -7.87 -8.54
N LEU A 6 -1.94 -7.42 -7.59
CA LEU A 6 -1.53 -6.54 -6.49
C LEU A 6 -0.39 -7.13 -5.66
N ARG A 7 -0.56 -8.35 -5.14
CA ARG A 7 0.48 -9.03 -4.36
C ARG A 7 1.78 -9.22 -5.14
N PHE A 8 1.68 -9.49 -6.44
CA PHE A 8 2.85 -9.62 -7.29
C PHE A 8 3.57 -8.27 -7.45
N LEU A 9 2.87 -7.21 -7.81
CA LEU A 9 3.50 -5.91 -8.07
C LEU A 9 4.05 -5.23 -6.80
N GLN A 10 3.51 -5.56 -5.62
CA GLN A 10 4.04 -5.08 -4.34
C GLN A 10 5.44 -5.63 -4.02
N HIS A 11 5.77 -6.83 -4.52
CA HIS A 11 7.12 -7.42 -4.40
C HIS A 11 7.38 -8.42 -5.53
N PRO A 12 7.74 -7.94 -6.74
CA PRO A 12 7.82 -8.77 -7.95
C PRO A 12 8.85 -9.89 -7.85
N VAL A 13 9.96 -9.65 -7.15
CA VAL A 13 11.00 -10.67 -6.93
C VAL A 13 10.44 -11.80 -6.07
N LYS A 14 9.86 -11.50 -4.89
CA LYS A 14 9.17 -12.50 -4.06
C LYS A 14 8.05 -13.20 -4.81
N GLY A 15 7.29 -12.45 -5.61
CA GLY A 15 6.24 -12.97 -6.49
C GLY A 15 6.75 -14.04 -7.45
N PHE A 16 7.90 -13.82 -8.09
CA PHE A 16 8.54 -14.80 -8.97
C PHE A 16 8.98 -16.06 -8.21
N PHE A 17 9.70 -15.91 -7.10
CA PHE A 17 10.15 -17.06 -6.29
C PHE A 17 8.98 -17.91 -5.79
N ASN A 18 7.95 -17.27 -5.22
CA ASN A 18 6.81 -17.98 -4.66
C ASN A 18 5.94 -18.62 -5.75
N ALA A 19 5.57 -17.86 -6.79
CA ALA A 19 4.60 -18.32 -7.78
C ALA A 19 5.20 -19.21 -8.88
N ARG A 20 6.47 -19.00 -9.25
CA ARG A 20 7.11 -19.73 -10.35
C ARG A 20 8.06 -20.83 -9.90
N LEU A 21 8.85 -20.57 -8.85
CA LEU A 21 9.84 -21.52 -8.33
C LEU A 21 9.30 -22.35 -7.15
N GLY A 22 8.22 -21.91 -6.50
CA GLY A 22 7.68 -22.56 -5.30
C GLY A 22 8.62 -22.45 -4.09
N ILE A 23 9.54 -21.46 -4.11
CA ILE A 23 10.52 -21.22 -3.05
C ILE A 23 9.96 -20.17 -2.11
N TYR A 24 9.83 -20.51 -0.83
CA TYR A 24 9.40 -19.61 0.24
C TYR A 24 10.55 -19.45 1.22
N LEU A 25 11.14 -18.26 1.23
CA LEU A 25 12.21 -17.90 2.17
C LEU A 25 11.56 -17.47 3.49
N ARG A 26 12.04 -18.02 4.62
CA ARG A 26 11.61 -17.61 5.96
C ARG A 26 12.13 -16.21 6.24
N GLU A 27 11.22 -15.34 6.65
CA GLU A 27 11.55 -14.08 7.31
C GLU A 27 11.65 -14.44 8.80
N GLU A 28 12.83 -14.30 9.43
CA GLU A 28 12.97 -14.52 10.87
C GLU A 28 12.20 -13.41 11.59
N GLU A 29 11.08 -13.77 12.23
CA GLU A 29 10.47 -12.93 13.26
C GLU A 29 11.30 -13.14 14.54
N ALA A 30 11.84 -12.06 15.10
CA ALA A 30 12.48 -12.14 16.41
C ALA A 30 11.40 -12.44 17.45
N ASP A 31 11.55 -13.55 18.18
CA ASP A 31 10.69 -13.85 19.32
C ASP A 31 10.94 -12.80 20.43
N GLU A 32 9.88 -12.12 20.87
CA GLU A 32 9.92 -11.20 22.01
C GLU A 32 9.50 -11.96 23.28
N ASP A 33 10.48 -12.35 24.10
CA ASP A 33 10.29 -13.12 25.35
C ASP A 33 10.08 -12.23 26.60
N GLU A 34 9.80 -10.92 26.46
CA GLU A 34 9.59 -9.98 27.58
C GLU A 34 8.18 -9.39 27.59
N GLU A 35 7.55 -9.32 28.77
CA GLU A 35 6.26 -8.66 28.98
C GLU A 35 6.41 -7.13 28.76
N PRO A 36 5.74 -6.52 27.76
CA PRO A 36 5.98 -5.12 27.41
C PRO A 36 5.39 -4.16 28.44
N PHE A 37 6.22 -3.32 29.06
CA PHE A 37 5.77 -2.18 29.87
C PHE A 37 5.31 -0.98 29.03
N THR A 38 5.52 -1.03 27.71
CA THR A 38 5.14 -0.01 26.74
C THR A 38 4.62 -0.68 25.48
N LEU A 39 3.65 -0.04 24.82
CA LEU A 39 3.13 -0.55 23.55
C LEU A 39 4.21 -0.51 22.48
N ASP A 40 4.39 -1.62 21.77
CA ASP A 40 5.30 -1.69 20.63
C ASP A 40 4.71 -0.97 19.40
N GLY A 41 5.49 -0.89 18.32
CA GLY A 41 5.04 -0.24 17.09
C GLY A 41 3.84 -0.91 16.41
N ARG A 42 3.67 -2.23 16.60
CA ARG A 42 2.61 -3.03 15.98
C ARG A 42 1.29 -2.89 16.74
N GLU A 43 1.33 -2.89 18.06
CA GLU A 43 0.21 -2.66 18.97
C GLU A 43 -0.34 -1.25 18.80
N VAL A 44 0.54 -0.24 18.78
CA VAL A 44 0.16 1.15 18.49
C VAL A 44 -0.56 1.24 17.15
N TRP A 45 -0.01 0.60 16.10
CA TRP A 45 -0.65 0.59 14.78
C TRP A 45 -2.01 -0.11 14.82
N ALA A 46 -2.15 -1.24 15.50
CA ALA A 46 -3.40 -1.99 15.61
C ALA A 46 -4.49 -1.16 16.31
N ILE A 47 -4.15 -0.50 17.43
CA ILE A 47 -5.09 0.38 18.15
C ILE A 47 -5.49 1.55 17.27
N HIS A 48 -4.55 2.20 16.59
CA HIS A 48 -4.86 3.30 15.68
C HIS A 48 -5.81 2.87 14.54
N GLN A 49 -5.56 1.70 13.94
CA GLN A 49 -6.45 1.15 12.90
C GLN A 49 -7.86 0.89 13.43
N GLU A 50 -7.98 0.36 14.66
CA GLU A 50 -9.27 0.12 15.29
C GLU A 50 -10.01 1.43 15.58
N LEU A 51 -9.32 2.43 16.14
CA LEU A 51 -9.89 3.77 16.38
C LEU A 51 -10.46 4.39 15.10
N ILE A 52 -9.70 4.34 14.01
CA ILE A 52 -10.13 4.85 12.70
C ILE A 52 -11.30 4.04 12.15
N GLY A 53 -11.24 2.72 12.24
CA GLY A 53 -12.32 1.84 11.77
C GLY A 53 -13.65 2.11 12.49
N ARG A 54 -13.62 2.29 13.81
CA ARG A 54 -14.79 2.65 14.62
C ARG A 54 -15.36 4.01 14.25
N ALA A 55 -14.51 5.02 14.10
CA ALA A 55 -14.93 6.35 13.67
C ALA A 55 -15.61 6.31 12.28
N LEU A 56 -15.04 5.56 11.33
CA LEU A 56 -15.63 5.38 10.00
C LEU A 56 -16.97 4.65 10.03
N ALA A 57 -17.14 3.69 10.94
CA ALA A 57 -18.40 3.01 11.16
C ALA A 57 -19.48 3.92 11.78
N GLY A 58 -19.13 5.16 12.20
CA GLY A 58 -20.04 6.07 12.87
C GLY A 58 -20.34 5.65 14.31
N GLU A 59 -19.45 4.89 14.95
CA GLU A 59 -19.60 4.55 16.37
C GLU A 59 -19.32 5.80 17.22
N GLU A 60 -20.38 6.42 17.73
CA GLU A 60 -20.27 7.50 18.71
C GLU A 60 -19.95 6.92 20.09
N ARG A 61 -18.67 6.81 20.41
CA ARG A 61 -18.18 6.50 21.75
C ARG A 61 -17.30 7.63 22.24
N SER A 62 -17.50 8.01 23.49
CA SER A 62 -16.61 8.94 24.17
C SER A 62 -15.21 8.34 24.30
N GLU A 63 -14.20 9.20 24.38
CA GLU A 63 -12.81 8.79 24.62
C GLU A 63 -12.68 7.88 25.86
N ARG A 64 -13.46 8.13 26.91
CA ARG A 64 -13.49 7.32 28.15
C ARG A 64 -14.00 5.90 27.92
N GLU A 65 -15.00 5.73 27.07
CA GLU A 65 -15.55 4.41 26.73
C GLU A 65 -14.56 3.60 25.89
N LEU A 66 -13.91 4.25 24.91
CA LEU A 66 -12.86 3.63 24.12
C LEU A 66 -11.68 3.22 24.99
N GLN A 67 -11.22 4.11 25.87
CA GLN A 67 -10.18 3.81 26.83
C GLN A 67 -10.53 2.60 27.71
N THR A 68 -11.73 2.60 28.30
CA THR A 68 -12.21 1.50 29.15
C THR A 68 -12.21 0.17 28.38
N LEU A 69 -12.60 0.19 27.11
CA LEU A 69 -12.58 -0.99 26.24
C LEU A 69 -11.16 -1.52 26.03
N PHE A 70 -10.20 -0.66 25.64
CA PHE A 70 -8.82 -1.09 25.39
C PHE A 70 -8.12 -1.54 26.69
N SER A 71 -8.39 -0.87 27.81
CA SER A 71 -7.90 -1.30 29.13
C SER A 71 -8.48 -2.66 29.54
N ALA A 72 -9.78 -2.89 29.35
CA ALA A 72 -10.42 -4.17 29.67
C ALA A 72 -9.90 -5.34 28.83
N ARG A 73 -9.32 -5.05 27.64
CA ARG A 73 -8.68 -6.03 26.76
C ARG A 73 -7.20 -6.24 27.06
N GLY A 74 -6.63 -5.56 28.04
CA GLY A 74 -5.20 -5.62 28.36
C GLY A 74 -4.30 -4.98 27.29
N GLN A 75 -4.86 -4.14 26.41
CA GLN A 75 -4.12 -3.48 25.32
C GLN A 75 -3.54 -2.12 25.73
N LEU A 76 -3.71 -1.71 27.00
CA LEU A 76 -3.13 -0.50 27.55
C LEU A 76 -2.37 -0.87 28.83
N PRO A 77 -1.26 -0.15 29.14
CA PRO A 77 -0.57 -0.30 30.41
C PRO A 77 -1.50 -0.14 31.61
N HIS A 78 -1.16 -0.76 32.73
CA HIS A 78 -1.99 -0.71 33.94
C HIS A 78 -1.89 0.64 34.69
N GLY A 79 -2.94 0.98 35.43
CA GLY A 79 -2.97 2.12 36.35
C GLY A 79 -2.99 3.49 35.65
N THR A 80 -2.37 4.49 36.26
CA THR A 80 -2.36 5.88 35.79
C THR A 80 -1.63 6.08 34.45
N LEU A 81 -0.82 5.10 34.03
CA LEU A 81 -0.17 5.09 32.72
C LEU A 81 -1.17 4.85 31.58
N ALA A 82 -2.29 4.15 31.85
CA ALA A 82 -3.34 3.90 30.85
C ALA A 82 -3.88 5.21 30.26
N ASP A 83 -4.13 6.20 31.12
CA ASP A 83 -4.67 7.51 30.73
C ASP A 83 -3.72 8.24 29.77
N ALA A 84 -2.45 8.35 30.17
CA ALA A 84 -1.43 9.04 29.37
C ALA A 84 -1.15 8.32 28.04
N SER A 85 -1.07 6.99 28.06
CA SER A 85 -0.89 6.18 26.86
C SER A 85 -2.06 6.32 25.90
N PHE A 86 -3.30 6.24 26.38
CA PHE A 86 -4.47 6.39 25.53
C PHE A 86 -4.59 7.80 24.92
N GLN A 87 -4.33 8.84 25.72
CA GLN A 87 -4.31 10.22 25.22
C GLN A 87 -3.25 10.40 24.11
N SER A 88 -2.08 9.79 24.26
CA SER A 88 -1.03 9.83 23.23
C SER A 88 -1.46 9.12 21.94
N LEU A 89 -2.07 7.93 22.05
CA LEU A 89 -2.62 7.18 20.92
C LEU A 89 -3.71 7.96 20.19
N HIS A 90 -4.68 8.49 20.93
CA HIS A 90 -5.79 9.26 20.36
C HIS A 90 -5.28 10.50 19.62
N LYS A 91 -4.37 11.26 20.25
CA LYS A 91 -3.71 12.42 19.63
C LYS A 91 -2.92 12.02 18.37
N GLY A 92 -2.33 10.83 18.34
CA GLY A 92 -1.56 10.32 17.21
C GLY A 92 -2.38 10.05 15.94
N VAL A 93 -3.72 9.92 16.06
CA VAL A 93 -4.63 9.70 14.94
C VAL A 93 -5.62 10.84 14.70
N GLN A 94 -5.64 11.84 15.58
CA GLN A 94 -6.63 12.93 15.52
C GLN A 94 -6.67 13.63 14.15
N ASP A 95 -5.51 14.08 13.63
CA ASP A 95 -5.42 14.72 12.31
C ASP A 95 -5.92 13.82 11.17
N MET A 96 -5.79 12.50 11.33
CA MET A 96 -6.28 11.53 10.35
C MET A 96 -7.80 11.33 10.47
N LEU A 97 -8.33 11.32 11.70
CA LEU A 97 -9.77 11.26 11.95
C LEU A 97 -10.50 12.50 11.39
N GLU A 98 -9.91 13.68 11.51
CA GLU A 98 -10.44 14.93 10.93
C GLU A 98 -10.56 14.82 9.40
N ARG A 99 -9.51 14.34 8.72
CA ARG A 99 -9.55 14.11 7.26
C ARG A 99 -10.55 13.03 6.83
N LEU A 100 -10.84 12.07 7.72
CA LEU A 100 -11.82 11.01 7.50
C LEU A 100 -13.24 11.39 7.93
N GLN A 101 -13.46 12.57 8.52
CA GLN A 101 -14.76 13.00 9.02
C GLN A 101 -15.83 12.96 7.92
N ALA A 102 -15.46 13.38 6.71
CA ALA A 102 -16.34 13.34 5.55
C ALA A 102 -16.80 11.91 5.18
N TYR A 103 -16.18 10.86 5.69
CA TYR A 103 -16.52 9.46 5.41
C TYR A 103 -17.14 8.72 6.61
N GLN A 104 -17.34 9.39 7.75
CA GLN A 104 -17.98 8.80 8.92
C GLN A 104 -19.42 8.37 8.59
N GLY A 105 -19.79 7.16 9.04
CA GLY A 105 -21.12 6.58 8.81
C GLY A 105 -21.44 6.32 7.32
N SER A 106 -20.46 6.43 6.42
CA SER A 106 -20.68 6.16 5.01
C SER A 106 -20.86 4.66 4.77
N ASN A 107 -21.88 4.32 3.99
CA ASN A 107 -22.14 2.93 3.62
C ASN A 107 -21.06 2.43 2.66
N ILE A 108 -20.60 1.20 2.92
CA ILE A 108 -19.66 0.49 2.07
C ILE A 108 -20.46 -0.46 1.17
N ARG A 109 -20.23 -0.40 -0.14
CA ARG A 109 -20.83 -1.31 -1.11
C ARG A 109 -19.74 -2.01 -1.92
N PRO A 110 -19.45 -3.29 -1.64
CA PRO A 110 -18.52 -4.05 -2.46
C PRO A 110 -18.95 -4.10 -3.92
N LEU A 111 -18.01 -3.85 -4.84
CA LEU A 111 -18.23 -3.91 -6.29
C LEU A 111 -17.48 -5.09 -6.89
N ALA A 112 -18.20 -5.91 -7.66
CA ALA A 112 -17.63 -6.99 -8.44
C ALA A 112 -17.19 -6.46 -9.82
N VAL A 113 -15.93 -6.65 -10.17
CA VAL A 113 -15.38 -6.27 -11.46
C VAL A 113 -15.07 -7.53 -12.27
N GLN A 114 -15.54 -7.56 -13.53
CA GLN A 114 -15.15 -8.55 -14.52
C GLN A 114 -14.82 -7.82 -15.83
N LEU A 115 -13.57 -7.93 -16.27
CA LEU A 115 -13.04 -7.18 -17.41
C LEU A 115 -12.31 -8.11 -18.37
N ALA A 116 -12.56 -7.93 -19.67
CA ALA A 116 -11.73 -8.49 -20.72
C ALA A 116 -10.65 -7.48 -21.09
N CYS A 117 -9.42 -7.74 -20.69
CA CYS A 117 -8.27 -6.88 -20.97
C CYS A 117 -7.50 -7.43 -22.18
N PRO A 118 -7.49 -6.73 -23.33
CA PRO A 118 -6.64 -7.10 -24.45
C PRO A 118 -5.19 -6.70 -24.15
N LEU A 119 -4.30 -7.69 -24.06
CA LEU A 119 -2.84 -7.46 -23.89
C LEU A 119 -2.14 -7.41 -25.25
N SER A 120 -2.64 -8.14 -26.24
CA SER A 120 -2.16 -8.09 -27.62
C SER A 120 -3.28 -8.51 -28.57
N ALA A 121 -3.05 -8.39 -29.87
CA ALA A 121 -4.01 -8.81 -30.90
C ALA A 121 -4.45 -10.29 -30.77
N GLN A 122 -3.66 -11.13 -30.08
CA GLN A 122 -3.93 -12.56 -29.92
C GLN A 122 -4.17 -12.99 -28.47
N ARG A 123 -4.11 -12.05 -27.52
CA ARG A 123 -4.20 -12.38 -26.09
C ARG A 123 -5.15 -11.45 -25.36
N VAL A 124 -6.24 -12.04 -24.86
CA VAL A 124 -7.19 -11.40 -23.96
C VAL A 124 -7.15 -12.12 -22.62
N VAL A 125 -7.11 -11.34 -21.54
CA VAL A 125 -7.11 -11.84 -20.16
C VAL A 125 -8.38 -11.39 -19.48
N LEU A 126 -9.08 -12.34 -18.83
CA LEU A 126 -10.21 -12.04 -17.98
C LEU A 126 -9.70 -11.67 -16.59
N LEU A 127 -9.87 -10.40 -16.21
CA LEU A 127 -9.59 -9.90 -14.88
C LEU A 127 -10.87 -9.92 -14.04
N SER A 128 -10.78 -10.51 -12.86
CA SER A 128 -11.81 -10.49 -11.83
C SER A 128 -11.30 -9.71 -10.61
N ALA A 129 -12.15 -8.91 -9.98
CA ALA A 129 -11.86 -8.26 -8.70
C ALA A 129 -13.11 -8.13 -7.82
N GLN A 130 -12.90 -8.01 -6.51
CA GLN A 130 -13.91 -7.61 -5.53
C GLN A 130 -13.37 -6.37 -4.81
N VAL A 131 -13.87 -5.20 -5.16
CA VAL A 131 -13.46 -3.93 -4.55
C VAL A 131 -14.36 -3.66 -3.36
N SER A 132 -13.86 -3.92 -2.15
CA SER A 132 -14.65 -3.92 -0.92
C SER A 132 -14.72 -2.56 -0.22
N ARG A 133 -14.00 -1.54 -0.70
CA ARG A 133 -13.87 -0.22 -0.02
C ARG A 133 -14.61 0.92 -0.72
N TYR A 134 -15.42 0.59 -1.73
CA TYR A 134 -16.21 1.56 -2.47
C TYR A 134 -17.37 2.11 -1.63
N ARG A 135 -17.57 3.41 -1.70
CA ARG A 135 -18.59 4.18 -0.97
C ARG A 135 -19.42 4.97 -1.99
N PRO A 136 -20.69 4.57 -2.24
CA PRO A 136 -21.54 5.25 -3.21
C PRO A 136 -21.65 6.76 -2.93
N GLY A 137 -21.45 7.57 -3.97
CA GLY A 137 -21.48 9.04 -3.92
C GLY A 137 -20.20 9.68 -3.38
N LYS A 138 -19.21 8.89 -2.93
CA LYS A 138 -17.90 9.40 -2.47
C LYS A 138 -16.71 8.74 -3.16
N GLY A 139 -16.92 7.61 -3.83
CA GLY A 139 -15.89 6.86 -4.54
C GLY A 139 -15.14 5.86 -3.67
N LEU A 140 -13.88 5.62 -3.98
CA LEU A 140 -13.07 4.58 -3.36
C LEU A 140 -12.22 5.19 -2.24
N LEU A 141 -12.34 4.69 -1.00
CA LEU A 141 -11.52 5.19 0.10
C LEU A 141 -10.65 4.06 0.68
N HIS A 142 -9.34 4.26 0.58
CA HIS A 142 -8.32 3.49 1.29
C HIS A 142 -7.79 4.31 2.46
N PHE A 143 -7.46 3.63 3.56
CA PHE A 143 -6.78 4.28 4.67
C PHE A 143 -5.80 3.33 5.34
N ALA A 144 -4.76 3.90 5.93
CA ALA A 144 -3.84 3.16 6.78
C ALA A 144 -3.31 4.06 7.90
N ALA A 145 -3.36 3.57 9.14
CA ALA A 145 -2.77 4.19 10.32
C ALA A 145 -1.22 4.15 10.35
N ALA A 146 -0.60 4.17 9.17
CA ALA A 146 0.83 4.16 8.96
C ALA A 146 1.22 5.36 8.11
N ARG A 147 2.53 5.59 7.96
CA ARG A 147 3.05 6.46 6.90
C ARG A 147 2.70 5.87 5.54
N MET A 148 2.48 6.73 4.57
CA MET A 148 2.13 6.34 3.22
C MET A 148 3.31 5.61 2.58
N LYS A 149 3.03 4.43 2.01
CA LYS A 149 4.03 3.56 1.37
C LYS A 149 3.63 3.34 -0.09
N PRO A 150 4.58 3.05 -0.98
CA PRO A 150 4.30 2.77 -2.39
C PRO A 150 3.26 1.67 -2.58
N LYS A 151 3.28 0.64 -1.72
CA LYS A 151 2.28 -0.45 -1.73
C LYS A 151 0.84 0.04 -1.54
N HIS A 152 0.61 1.07 -0.71
CA HIS A 152 -0.71 1.63 -0.45
C HIS A 152 -1.21 2.41 -1.67
N ARG A 153 -0.33 3.19 -2.29
CA ARG A 153 -0.61 3.93 -3.52
C ARG A 153 -0.96 2.99 -4.66
N LEU A 154 -0.12 1.96 -4.85
CA LEU A 154 -0.31 0.96 -5.87
C LEU A 154 -1.60 0.16 -5.68
N GLU A 155 -1.97 -0.13 -4.43
CA GLU A 155 -3.23 -0.79 -4.09
C GLU A 155 -4.45 0.03 -4.51
N LEU A 156 -4.50 1.30 -4.07
CA LEU A 156 -5.55 2.23 -4.47
C LEU A 156 -5.58 2.39 -6.00
N TRP A 157 -4.42 2.57 -6.63
CA TRP A 157 -4.30 2.84 -8.06
C TRP A 157 -4.82 1.69 -8.93
N LEU A 158 -4.49 0.43 -8.62
CA LEU A 158 -4.96 -0.69 -9.42
C LEU A 158 -6.46 -0.99 -9.19
N GLU A 159 -6.98 -0.80 -7.98
CA GLU A 159 -8.43 -0.88 -7.75
C GLU A 159 -9.18 0.26 -8.46
N HIS A 160 -8.63 1.48 -8.41
CA HIS A 160 -9.13 2.63 -9.16
C HIS A 160 -9.19 2.34 -10.67
N LEU A 161 -8.08 1.86 -11.26
CA LEU A 161 -8.05 1.48 -12.68
C LEU A 161 -9.07 0.39 -13.03
N ALA A 162 -9.24 -0.61 -12.15
CA ALA A 162 -10.23 -1.67 -12.36
C ALA A 162 -11.67 -1.12 -12.34
N LEU A 163 -11.99 -0.20 -11.43
CA LEU A 163 -13.31 0.46 -11.38
C LEU A 163 -13.54 1.37 -12.60
N CYS A 164 -12.55 2.19 -12.97
CA CYS A 164 -12.61 3.08 -14.13
C CYS A 164 -12.76 2.28 -15.45
N ALA A 165 -11.97 1.22 -15.62
CA ALA A 165 -12.06 0.35 -16.80
C ALA A 165 -13.41 -0.38 -16.92
N ALA A 166 -14.08 -0.63 -15.79
CA ALA A 166 -15.42 -1.22 -15.75
C ALA A 166 -16.55 -0.18 -15.88
N GLY A 167 -16.24 1.12 -15.91
CA GLY A 167 -17.24 2.18 -15.89
C GLY A 167 -18.08 2.20 -14.60
N LEU A 168 -17.51 1.72 -13.49
CA LEU A 168 -18.20 1.60 -12.20
C LEU A 168 -17.89 2.75 -11.24
N LEU A 169 -16.92 3.62 -11.57
CA LEU A 169 -16.61 4.84 -10.81
C LEU A 169 -17.24 6.03 -11.53
N ALA A 170 -18.08 6.80 -10.84
CA ALA A 170 -18.69 7.99 -11.42
C ALA A 170 -17.69 9.15 -11.56
N GLN A 171 -17.96 10.12 -12.43
CA GLN A 171 -17.04 11.25 -12.71
C GLN A 171 -16.80 12.19 -11.51
N GLU A 172 -17.73 12.20 -10.54
CA GLU A 172 -17.63 13.00 -9.30
C GLU A 172 -17.04 12.20 -8.12
N GLU A 173 -16.68 10.93 -8.34
CA GLU A 173 -16.23 10.01 -7.30
C GLU A 173 -14.72 9.78 -7.33
N ASP A 174 -13.99 10.49 -6.47
CA ASP A 174 -12.54 10.33 -6.38
C ASP A 174 -12.14 9.01 -5.68
N SER A 175 -10.93 8.53 -6.00
CA SER A 175 -10.29 7.45 -5.27
C SER A 175 -9.24 8.04 -4.33
N VAL A 176 -9.47 7.96 -3.01
CA VAL A 176 -8.70 8.66 -1.98
C VAL A 176 -7.94 7.67 -1.10
N LEU A 177 -6.68 7.98 -0.81
CA LEU A 177 -5.84 7.28 0.17
C LEU A 177 -5.47 8.25 1.29
N ILE A 178 -5.88 7.93 2.51
CA ILE A 178 -5.54 8.70 3.71
C ILE A 178 -4.57 7.89 4.59
N CYS A 179 -3.40 8.47 4.86
CA CYS A 179 -2.41 7.93 5.77
C CYS A 179 -2.05 8.96 6.86
N ARG A 180 -1.26 8.54 7.85
CA ARG A 180 -0.89 9.39 8.99
C ARG A 180 -0.18 10.67 8.55
N ASP A 181 0.68 10.58 7.53
CA ASP A 181 1.55 11.64 7.03
C ASP A 181 0.98 12.46 5.86
N GLY A 182 -0.19 12.09 5.35
CA GLY A 182 -0.83 12.84 4.27
C GLY A 182 -1.98 12.10 3.61
N SER A 183 -2.58 12.75 2.62
CA SER A 183 -3.66 12.20 1.81
C SER A 183 -3.36 12.44 0.34
N VAL A 184 -3.76 11.49 -0.50
CA VAL A 184 -3.71 11.65 -1.96
C VAL A 184 -5.01 11.19 -2.58
N ARG A 185 -5.27 11.63 -3.81
CA ARG A 185 -6.41 11.19 -4.60
C ARG A 185 -6.06 10.94 -6.06
N PHE A 186 -6.90 10.13 -6.70
CA PHE A 186 -6.96 9.93 -8.15
C PHE A 186 -8.36 10.29 -8.65
N ALA A 187 -8.42 11.22 -9.60
CA ALA A 187 -9.65 11.55 -10.29
C ALA A 187 -10.06 10.41 -11.25
N PRO A 188 -11.37 10.17 -11.47
CA PRO A 188 -11.89 9.18 -12.41
C PRO A 188 -11.28 9.30 -13.81
N LEU A 189 -11.03 8.15 -14.44
CA LEU A 189 -10.50 8.07 -15.80
C LEU A 189 -11.55 7.47 -16.74
N PRO A 190 -11.61 7.93 -18.01
CA PRO A 190 -12.39 7.25 -19.04
C PRO A 190 -11.94 5.78 -19.18
N ALA A 191 -12.89 4.88 -19.43
CA ALA A 191 -12.59 3.46 -19.61
C ALA A 191 -11.60 3.20 -20.75
N GLU A 192 -11.64 4.03 -21.81
CA GLU A 192 -10.74 4.00 -22.96
C GLU A 192 -9.27 4.24 -22.58
N GLU A 193 -9.00 5.00 -21.50
CA GLU A 193 -7.65 5.20 -20.96
C GLU A 193 -7.30 4.17 -19.88
N ALA A 194 -8.26 3.79 -19.04
CA ALA A 194 -8.03 2.88 -17.93
C ALA A 194 -7.72 1.45 -18.39
N VAL A 195 -8.41 0.94 -19.42
CA VAL A 195 -8.19 -0.41 -19.97
C VAL A 195 -6.75 -0.62 -20.46
N PRO A 196 -6.17 0.22 -21.35
CA PRO A 196 -4.80 0.02 -21.80
C PRO A 196 -3.77 0.23 -20.68
N LEU A 197 -4.01 1.12 -19.71
CA LEU A 197 -3.14 1.26 -18.53
C LEU A 197 -3.12 -0.01 -17.69
N LEU A 198 -4.30 -0.58 -17.41
CA LEU A 198 -4.44 -1.83 -16.67
C LEU A 198 -3.80 -3.01 -17.42
N ALA A 199 -3.90 -3.05 -18.75
CA ALA A 199 -3.25 -4.06 -19.58
C ALA A 199 -1.71 -4.04 -19.42
N ARG A 200 -1.08 -2.86 -19.31
CA ARG A 200 0.38 -2.76 -19.06
C ARG A 200 0.80 -3.43 -17.76
N TYR A 201 0.02 -3.28 -16.68
CA TYR A 201 0.30 -3.97 -15.42
C TYR A 201 0.14 -5.48 -15.53
N LEU A 202 -0.85 -5.96 -16.30
CA LEU A 202 -1.03 -7.38 -16.60
C LEU A 202 0.13 -7.94 -17.43
N GLU A 203 0.66 -7.19 -18.39
CA GLU A 203 1.85 -7.57 -19.14
C GLU A 203 3.07 -7.76 -18.23
N LEU A 204 3.32 -6.79 -17.34
CA LEU A 204 4.40 -6.87 -16.34
C LEU A 204 4.24 -8.11 -15.46
N TYR A 205 3.01 -8.43 -15.04
CA TYR A 205 2.75 -9.65 -14.29
C TYR A 205 3.18 -10.90 -15.06
N PHE A 206 2.82 -11.03 -16.35
CA PHE A 206 3.23 -12.19 -17.14
C PHE A 206 4.71 -12.21 -17.48
N GLU A 207 5.34 -11.05 -17.66
CA GLU A 207 6.78 -10.92 -17.82
C GLU A 207 7.50 -11.43 -16.56
N GLY A 208 7.04 -10.98 -15.41
CA GLY A 208 7.58 -11.33 -14.10
C GLY A 208 7.30 -12.76 -13.62
N LEU A 209 6.43 -13.50 -14.32
CA LEU A 209 6.31 -14.95 -14.15
C LEU A 209 7.34 -15.74 -14.97
N LYS A 210 7.95 -15.14 -16.00
CA LYS A 210 8.97 -15.78 -16.84
C LYS A 210 10.37 -15.58 -16.29
N ARG A 211 10.62 -14.43 -15.67
CA ARG A 211 11.90 -14.02 -15.09
C ARG A 211 11.66 -13.10 -13.90
N PRO A 212 12.59 -13.00 -12.93
CA PRO A 212 12.48 -11.98 -11.89
C PRO A 212 12.59 -10.58 -12.51
N LEU A 213 11.68 -9.68 -12.15
CA LEU A 213 11.78 -8.27 -12.55
C LEU A 213 12.57 -7.51 -11.49
N PRO A 214 13.58 -6.70 -11.85
CA PRO A 214 14.31 -5.85 -10.91
C PRO A 214 13.45 -4.64 -10.50
N LEU A 215 12.35 -4.91 -9.79
CA LEU A 215 11.46 -3.92 -9.20
C LEU A 215 11.50 -4.08 -7.68
N PHE A 216 11.89 -3.01 -7.00
CA PHE A 216 12.06 -2.98 -5.56
C PHE A 216 11.00 -2.08 -4.92
N PRO A 217 10.32 -2.50 -3.84
CA PRO A 217 9.07 -1.88 -3.40
C PRO A 217 9.16 -0.36 -3.15
N GLY A 218 10.22 0.09 -2.48
CA GLY A 218 10.50 1.47 -2.10
C GLY A 218 11.41 2.17 -3.10
N VAL A 219 12.54 1.54 -3.45
CA VAL A 219 13.55 2.16 -4.32
C VAL A 219 13.00 2.46 -5.71
N SER A 220 12.28 1.53 -6.34
CA SER A 220 11.69 1.78 -7.67
C SER A 220 10.68 2.92 -7.64
N TYR A 221 9.96 3.13 -6.53
CA TYR A 221 8.98 4.19 -6.43
C TYR A 221 9.63 5.59 -6.39
N GLU A 222 10.69 5.73 -5.58
CA GLU A 222 11.42 7.00 -5.46
C GLU A 222 12.04 7.40 -6.81
N LEU A 223 12.67 6.45 -7.50
CA LEU A 223 13.37 6.67 -8.78
C LEU A 223 12.44 6.78 -10.01
N ALA A 224 11.13 6.56 -9.85
CA ALA A 224 10.19 6.46 -10.96
C ALA A 224 10.04 7.74 -11.80
N LEU A 225 10.13 8.93 -11.21
CA LEU A 225 10.02 10.20 -11.97
C LEU A 225 11.37 10.72 -12.46
N GLY A 226 12.47 10.06 -12.11
CA GLY A 226 13.83 10.50 -12.42
C GLY A 226 14.75 10.36 -11.21
N ALA A 227 16.05 10.31 -11.49
CA ALA A 227 17.10 10.29 -10.48
C ALA A 227 17.58 11.72 -10.20
N ASP A 228 16.68 12.58 -9.72
CA ASP A 228 17.14 13.84 -9.11
C ASP A 228 17.95 13.51 -7.83
N GLU A 229 18.76 14.46 -7.37
CA GLU A 229 19.67 14.23 -6.24
C GLU A 229 18.91 13.85 -4.96
N SER A 230 17.68 14.38 -4.79
CA SER A 230 16.81 14.07 -3.65
C SER A 230 16.25 12.65 -3.70
N ALA A 231 15.69 12.21 -4.82
CA ALA A 231 15.16 10.87 -5.02
C ALA A 231 16.28 9.84 -4.94
N LEU A 232 17.46 10.12 -5.51
CA LEU A 232 18.61 9.24 -5.42
C LEU A 232 19.04 9.04 -3.96
N ARG A 233 19.09 10.12 -3.17
CA ARG A 233 19.43 10.03 -1.73
C ARG A 233 18.39 9.23 -0.95
N LYS A 234 17.09 9.41 -1.22
CA LYS A 234 16.02 8.61 -0.59
C LYS A 234 16.11 7.14 -0.99
N ALA A 235 16.35 6.86 -2.27
CA ALA A 235 16.55 5.51 -2.79
C ALA A 235 17.77 4.84 -2.14
N GLN A 236 18.90 5.54 -2.01
CA GLN A 236 20.08 5.04 -1.31
C GLN A 236 19.78 4.72 0.16
N ASN A 237 19.05 5.60 0.86
CA ASN A 237 18.64 5.35 2.25
C ASN A 237 17.69 4.15 2.39
N LEU A 238 16.81 3.90 1.42
CA LEU A 238 15.94 2.72 1.40
C LEU A 238 16.73 1.45 1.05
N TRP A 239 17.72 1.57 0.17
CA TRP A 239 18.52 0.45 -0.30
C TRP A 239 19.52 -0.03 0.74
N PHE A 240 20.36 0.87 1.26
CA PHE A 240 21.43 0.57 2.22
C PHE A 240 21.00 0.69 3.68
N GLY A 241 19.86 1.35 3.93
CA GLY A 241 19.44 1.70 5.29
C GLY A 241 20.06 3.00 5.78
N ASN A 242 19.66 3.39 6.99
CA ASN A 242 20.35 4.41 7.78
C ASN A 242 20.16 4.10 9.27
N GLU A 243 21.03 4.66 10.11
CA GLU A 243 21.04 4.45 11.57
C GLU A 243 19.77 4.92 12.30
N PHE A 244 18.90 5.69 11.61
CA PHE A 244 17.69 6.27 12.17
C PHE A 244 16.40 5.57 11.71
N SER A 245 16.50 4.59 10.81
CA SER A 245 15.34 3.91 10.22
C SER A 245 15.21 2.51 10.82
N PRO A 246 14.10 2.21 11.52
CA PRO A 246 13.82 0.85 12.01
C PRO A 246 13.38 -0.10 10.89
N VAL A 247 13.44 0.33 9.62
CA VAL A 247 13.01 -0.45 8.46
C VAL A 247 14.20 -1.22 7.89
N THR A 248 14.03 -2.53 7.72
CA THR A 248 15.01 -3.39 7.04
C THR A 248 15.34 -2.83 5.65
N PRO A 249 16.63 -2.58 5.36
CA PRO A 249 17.05 -2.12 4.05
C PRO A 249 16.67 -3.09 2.94
N GLU A 250 16.30 -2.59 1.76
CA GLU A 250 15.87 -3.45 0.65
C GLU A 250 17.00 -4.35 0.13
N CYS A 251 18.27 -3.97 0.32
CA CYS A 251 19.39 -4.85 -0.02
C CYS A 251 19.50 -6.08 0.91
N GLN A 252 18.89 -6.04 2.10
CA GLN A 252 18.86 -7.13 3.07
C GLN A 252 17.61 -8.02 2.93
N ASP A 253 16.65 -7.64 2.08
CA ASP A 253 15.52 -8.51 1.74
C ASP A 253 16.03 -9.80 1.11
N THR A 254 15.62 -10.95 1.68
CA THR A 254 16.18 -12.26 1.30
C THR A 254 15.91 -12.61 -0.16
N TYR A 255 14.76 -12.21 -0.71
CA TYR A 255 14.40 -12.48 -2.10
C TYR A 255 15.22 -11.59 -3.04
N ILE A 256 15.37 -10.30 -2.72
CA ILE A 256 16.19 -9.35 -3.49
C ILE A 256 17.66 -9.78 -3.47
N ALA A 257 18.21 -10.08 -2.29
CA ALA A 257 19.58 -10.55 -2.13
C ALA A 257 19.84 -11.85 -2.92
N MET A 258 18.87 -12.78 -2.93
CA MET A 258 18.98 -14.01 -3.71
C MET A 258 18.96 -13.76 -5.22
N MET A 259 18.13 -12.82 -5.69
CA MET A 259 18.06 -12.43 -7.10
C MET A 259 19.35 -11.75 -7.58
N LEU A 260 19.94 -10.90 -6.74
CA LEU A 260 21.17 -10.17 -7.07
C LEU A 260 22.45 -10.98 -6.88
N ARG A 261 22.36 -12.21 -6.37
CA ARG A 261 23.53 -13.03 -6.06
C ARG A 261 24.34 -13.33 -7.32
N GLY A 262 25.57 -12.84 -7.36
CA GLY A 262 26.48 -13.04 -8.50
C GLY A 262 26.36 -11.99 -9.61
N LEU A 263 25.46 -11.01 -9.47
CA LEU A 263 25.43 -9.84 -10.34
C LEU A 263 26.42 -8.78 -9.83
N SER A 264 27.07 -8.09 -10.78
CA SER A 264 27.97 -6.96 -10.50
C SER A 264 27.29 -5.67 -10.95
N GLY A 265 27.31 -4.64 -10.11
CA GLY A 265 26.68 -3.35 -10.40
C GLY A 265 25.67 -2.93 -9.33
N SER A 266 25.36 -1.63 -9.29
CA SER A 266 24.36 -1.07 -8.39
C SER A 266 22.98 -1.14 -9.04
N PRO A 267 21.97 -1.78 -8.42
CA PRO A 267 20.61 -1.78 -8.95
C PRO A 267 19.98 -0.38 -9.02
N LEU A 268 20.56 0.61 -8.33
CA LEU A 268 20.11 2.01 -8.37
C LEU A 268 20.42 2.70 -9.71
N GLU A 269 21.43 2.22 -10.43
CA GLU A 269 21.91 2.79 -11.71
C GLU A 269 21.58 1.87 -12.89
N ASP A 270 20.96 0.72 -12.64
CA ASP A 270 20.61 -0.26 -13.65
C ASP A 270 19.51 0.28 -14.58
N GLU A 271 19.78 0.31 -15.88
CA GLU A 271 18.87 0.87 -16.88
C GLU A 271 17.54 0.12 -16.95
N GLU A 272 17.56 -1.20 -16.76
CA GLU A 272 16.36 -2.02 -16.78
C GLU A 272 15.47 -1.73 -15.57
N HIS A 273 16.06 -1.66 -14.38
CA HIS A 273 15.38 -1.25 -13.15
C HIS A 273 14.72 0.11 -13.32
N LEU A 274 15.45 1.13 -13.79
CA LEU A 274 14.94 2.49 -13.95
C LEU A 274 13.80 2.55 -14.99
N ALA A 275 13.92 1.81 -16.09
CA ALA A 275 12.87 1.72 -17.10
C ALA A 275 11.60 1.04 -16.56
N LEU A 276 11.75 -0.04 -15.78
CA LEU A 276 10.63 -0.74 -15.15
C LEU A 276 9.97 0.11 -14.06
N ALA A 277 10.76 0.80 -13.24
CA ALA A 277 10.29 1.74 -12.22
C ALA A 277 9.39 2.81 -12.83
N LYS A 278 9.83 3.44 -13.93
CA LYS A 278 9.02 4.38 -14.73
C LYS A 278 7.73 3.72 -15.22
N ARG A 279 7.82 2.58 -15.90
CA ARG A 279 6.65 1.86 -16.44
C ARG A 279 5.57 1.56 -15.38
N VAL A 280 5.96 1.25 -14.14
CA VAL A 280 5.04 0.92 -13.04
C VAL A 280 4.46 2.17 -12.38
N TYR A 281 5.32 3.11 -12.00
CA TYR A 281 4.95 4.16 -11.05
C TYR A 281 4.75 5.54 -11.69
N GLU A 282 5.25 5.78 -12.91
CA GLU A 282 5.02 7.05 -13.61
C GLU A 282 3.53 7.33 -13.88
N PRO A 283 2.71 6.37 -14.40
CA PRO A 283 1.29 6.63 -14.64
C PRO A 283 0.52 6.99 -13.37
N LEU A 284 0.90 6.35 -12.25
CA LEU A 284 0.38 6.61 -10.92
C LEU A 284 0.79 8.02 -10.46
N ARG A 285 2.09 8.34 -10.47
CA ARG A 285 2.60 9.60 -9.93
C ARG A 285 2.16 10.83 -10.73
N GLN A 286 1.96 10.70 -12.05
CA GLN A 286 1.46 11.80 -12.89
C GLN A 286 0.02 12.19 -12.60
N ARG A 287 -0.78 11.27 -12.03
CA ARG A 287 -2.21 11.46 -11.74
C ARG A 287 -2.50 11.55 -10.24
N GLU A 288 -1.45 11.43 -9.43
CA GLU A 288 -1.54 11.57 -7.99
C GLU A 288 -1.67 13.04 -7.63
N GLU A 289 -2.79 13.40 -7.03
CA GLU A 289 -3.06 14.76 -6.56
C GLU A 289 -3.13 14.79 -5.04
N ALA A 290 -2.74 15.91 -4.43
CA ALA A 290 -2.95 16.12 -3.01
C ALA A 290 -4.47 16.20 -2.70
N TRP A 291 -4.89 15.60 -1.59
CA TRP A 291 -6.27 15.63 -1.08
C TRP A 291 -6.36 16.44 0.21
#